data_AF-A0A6C1PNB7-F1
#
_entry.id   AF-A0A6C1PNB7-F1
#
_cell.length_a   1.000
_cell.length_b   1.000
_cell.length_c   1.000
_cell.angle_alpha   90.00
_cell.angle_beta   90.00
_cell.angle_gamma   90.00
#
_symmetry.space_group_name_H-M   'P 1'
#
loop_
_entity.id
_entity.type
_entity.pdbx_description
1 polymer ?
#
loop_
_entity_poly.entity_id
_entity_poly.type
_entity_poly.pdbx_seq_one_letter_code
_entity_poly.pdbx_strand_id
1 'polypeptide(L)'
;MVPMVSMALSRDGARGAEKCLTRPVPGNILGCRPCFVQSGERSGSMKRGLFVSILLVLILGGGLIANEVATNMQSVVLESFDDGGTYRWIVRGNRFLAVEDGESNFAFPFEYQLVEGVWPNAMGRPDTDNPGVLGVQASFTRRGYNWLEFIPVEDEDDANGNPVPRGIPLPGRPERIDLWAWGSNYAYYLEVQLRDHRGIVHNVRLGDLNFGGWRNLAARIPNNIPRAVRTVPQRRTLEITKIVLWTRPAESVEGFHFYLDQIKVLTDMFEQPFDGSGLADPAFVQETWGTQQRQ
;
A
#
# COMPACT_ATOMS: atom_id res chain seq x y z
N MET A 1 15.63 51.72 42.37
CA MET A 1 14.29 51.53 42.97
C MET A 1 13.98 50.04 42.86
N VAL A 2 14.37 49.25 43.84
CA VAL A 2 13.63 48.96 45.10
C VAL A 2 12.40 48.07 44.83
N PRO A 3 12.45 46.77 45.18
CA PRO A 3 11.33 45.84 45.07
C PRO A 3 10.52 45.73 46.38
N MET A 4 9.33 45.13 46.31
CA MET A 4 8.62 44.51 47.44
C MET A 4 8.29 43.06 47.04
N VAL A 5 8.59 41.99 47.81
CA VAL A 5 8.34 41.70 49.25
C VAL A 5 6.85 41.47 49.53
N SER A 6 6.38 40.47 50.29
CA SER A 6 6.88 39.14 50.71
C SER A 6 5.75 38.47 51.54
N MET A 7 5.89 37.19 51.90
CA MET A 7 5.16 36.48 52.97
C MET A 7 3.63 36.27 52.83
N ALA A 8 2.98 35.34 53.55
CA ALA A 8 3.34 34.01 54.10
C ALA A 8 2.08 33.44 54.81
N LEU A 9 2.19 32.22 55.37
CA LEU A 9 1.31 31.59 56.38
C LEU A 9 -0.03 31.00 55.87
N SER A 10 -0.54 29.87 56.40
CA SER A 10 0.05 28.78 57.21
C SER A 10 -0.96 27.63 57.40
N ARG A 11 -0.48 26.49 57.94
CA ARG A 11 -1.23 25.44 58.68
C ARG A 11 -2.20 24.54 57.91
N ASP A 12 -2.38 23.26 58.30
CA ASP A 12 -1.49 22.28 58.96
C ASP A 12 -2.20 20.90 58.98
N GLY A 13 -1.48 19.82 59.27
CA GLY A 13 -2.05 18.49 59.61
C GLY A 13 -1.90 17.45 58.48
N ALA A 14 -0.81 16.70 58.37
CA ALA A 14 -0.34 15.62 59.27
C ALA A 14 -1.33 14.44 59.34
N ARG A 15 -0.95 13.16 59.18
CA ARG A 15 0.32 12.44 59.43
C ARG A 15 0.53 11.42 58.27
N GLY A 16 1.73 10.96 57.88
CA GLY A 16 2.83 10.38 58.67
C GLY A 16 2.46 8.95 59.14
N ALA A 17 3.28 7.90 59.07
CA ALA A 17 4.59 7.62 58.47
C ALA A 17 4.75 6.05 58.41
N GLU A 18 5.74 5.36 57.81
CA GLU A 18 6.94 5.74 57.05
C GLU A 18 7.41 4.57 56.12
N LYS A 19 8.71 4.37 55.88
CA LYS A 19 9.33 3.17 55.26
C LYS A 19 10.34 2.53 56.22
N CYS A 20 10.50 1.21 56.20
CA CYS A 20 11.79 0.47 56.16
C CYS A 20 11.50 -1.05 56.11
N LEU A 21 11.94 -1.78 55.07
CA LEU A 21 13.25 -2.45 54.97
C LEU A 21 13.51 -3.50 56.06
N THR A 22 13.49 -4.80 55.69
CA THR A 22 14.70 -5.67 55.60
C THR A 22 14.33 -7.11 55.15
N ARG A 23 15.32 -8.02 55.10
CA ARG A 23 15.36 -9.29 54.32
C ARG A 23 15.11 -10.57 55.18
N PRO A 24 15.00 -11.78 54.57
CA PRO A 24 14.37 -12.96 55.18
C PRO A 24 15.33 -14.02 55.76
N VAL A 25 14.80 -14.96 56.56
CA VAL A 25 15.42 -16.24 56.99
C VAL A 25 14.32 -17.34 57.17
N PRO A 26 14.57 -18.64 56.91
CA PRO A 26 13.52 -19.68 56.82
C PRO A 26 13.48 -20.69 58.00
N GLY A 27 12.48 -21.59 58.04
CA GLY A 27 12.49 -22.76 58.94
C GLY A 27 11.22 -23.65 58.89
N ASN A 28 11.41 -24.97 58.80
CA ASN A 28 10.39 -26.02 59.00
C ASN A 28 9.98 -26.15 60.48
N ILE A 29 8.79 -26.72 60.76
CA ILE A 29 8.60 -27.88 61.67
C ILE A 29 7.12 -28.37 61.65
N LEU A 30 6.92 -29.64 61.97
CA LEU A 30 5.65 -30.38 61.92
C LEU A 30 4.64 -29.97 63.01
N GLY A 31 3.35 -30.06 62.65
CA GLY A 31 2.38 -30.92 63.35
C GLY A 31 1.68 -30.41 64.62
N CYS A 32 0.36 -30.19 64.52
CA CYS A 32 -0.64 -30.78 65.43
C CYS A 32 -2.09 -30.54 64.94
N ARG A 33 -2.95 -31.56 65.12
CA ARG A 33 -4.44 -31.47 65.12
C ARG A 33 -4.91 -31.13 66.57
N PRO A 34 -6.21 -30.91 66.88
CA PRO A 34 -7.43 -30.93 66.05
C PRO A 34 -8.21 -29.59 66.12
N CYS A 35 -9.38 -29.42 65.48
CA CYS A 35 -10.68 -29.76 66.10
C CYS A 35 -11.79 -29.97 65.06
N PHE A 36 -12.69 -30.90 65.39
CA PHE A 36 -13.77 -31.36 64.52
C PHE A 36 -15.08 -30.65 64.91
N VAL A 37 -15.70 -29.93 63.98
CA VAL A 37 -17.08 -29.45 64.11
C VAL A 37 -17.86 -29.90 62.89
N GLN A 38 -18.61 -30.99 63.04
CA GLN A 38 -19.67 -31.36 62.11
C GLN A 38 -20.85 -30.41 62.30
N SER A 39 -21.37 -29.86 61.20
CA SER A 39 -22.65 -29.14 61.20
C SER A 39 -23.33 -29.27 59.84
N GLY A 40 -24.30 -30.20 59.79
CA GLY A 40 -25.50 -30.12 58.94
C GLY A 40 -25.31 -30.12 57.42
N GLU A 41 -25.52 -31.29 56.80
CA GLU A 41 -26.01 -31.31 55.41
C GLU A 41 -27.37 -30.61 55.30
N ARG A 42 -27.55 -29.78 54.26
CA ARG A 42 -28.83 -29.72 53.55
C ARG A 42 -28.62 -29.76 52.04
N SER A 43 -29.14 -30.85 51.47
CA SER A 43 -29.29 -31.11 50.04
C SER A 43 -29.90 -29.93 49.28
N GLY A 44 -29.43 -29.71 48.05
CA GLY A 44 -30.17 -28.92 47.07
C GLY A 44 -29.32 -28.08 46.11
N SER A 45 -28.81 -28.68 45.02
CA SER A 45 -28.89 -28.12 43.66
C SER A 45 -28.14 -28.98 42.64
N MET A 46 -28.82 -30.00 42.12
CA MET A 46 -28.42 -30.74 40.92
C MET A 46 -28.62 -29.90 39.63
N LYS A 47 -28.30 -28.60 39.70
CA LYS A 47 -28.34 -27.65 38.58
C LYS A 47 -26.96 -27.08 38.25
N ARG A 48 -26.00 -27.06 39.20
CA ARG A 48 -24.65 -26.53 38.94
C ARG A 48 -23.82 -27.42 38.02
N GLY A 49 -23.89 -28.75 38.15
CA GLY A 49 -23.16 -29.69 37.30
C GLY A 49 -23.61 -29.68 35.83
N LEU A 50 -24.92 -29.58 35.58
CA LEU A 50 -25.48 -29.59 34.22
C LEU A 50 -25.07 -28.34 33.43
N PHE A 51 -25.11 -27.16 34.06
CA PHE A 51 -24.67 -25.91 33.42
C PHE A 51 -23.16 -25.90 33.11
N VAL A 52 -22.31 -26.43 34.00
CA VAL A 52 -20.87 -26.54 33.72
C VAL A 52 -20.59 -27.50 32.56
N SER A 53 -21.29 -28.63 32.48
CA SER A 53 -21.16 -29.58 31.36
C SER A 53 -21.64 -28.99 30.03
N ILE A 54 -22.78 -28.28 30.02
CA ILE A 54 -23.30 -27.59 28.82
C ILE A 54 -22.34 -26.48 28.38
N LEU A 55 -21.75 -25.73 29.33
CA LEU A 55 -20.75 -24.71 29.01
C LEU A 55 -19.48 -25.34 28.42
N LEU A 56 -19.03 -26.48 28.95
CA LEU A 56 -17.88 -27.21 28.40
C LEU A 56 -18.17 -27.73 26.98
N VAL A 57 -19.38 -28.24 26.73
CA VAL A 57 -19.81 -28.71 25.40
C VAL A 57 -19.99 -27.55 24.42
N LEU A 58 -20.38 -26.35 24.86
CA LEU A 58 -20.39 -25.14 24.01
C LEU A 58 -18.97 -24.64 23.70
N ILE A 59 -18.03 -24.77 24.64
CA ILE A 59 -16.62 -24.38 24.45
C ILE A 59 -15.86 -25.40 23.58
N LEU A 60 -16.17 -26.70 23.68
CA LEU A 60 -15.58 -27.78 22.87
C LEU A 60 -16.28 -28.00 21.53
N GLY A 61 -17.59 -27.73 21.45
CA GLY A 61 -18.39 -27.79 20.23
C GLY A 61 -18.31 -26.52 19.38
N GLY A 62 -17.75 -25.44 19.92
CA GLY A 62 -17.34 -24.23 19.20
C GLY A 62 -16.11 -24.47 18.33
N GLY A 63 -16.13 -25.51 17.51
CA GLY A 63 -15.12 -25.74 16.48
C GLY A 63 -15.10 -24.53 15.56
N LEU A 64 -14.02 -23.75 15.63
CA LEU A 64 -13.77 -22.65 14.72
C LEU A 64 -13.68 -23.23 13.30
N ILE A 65 -14.75 -23.08 12.52
CA ILE A 65 -14.68 -23.28 11.07
C ILE A 65 -13.88 -22.09 10.52
N ALA A 66 -12.56 -22.21 10.65
CA ALA A 66 -11.63 -21.50 9.80
C ALA A 66 -11.84 -22.06 8.39
N ASN A 67 -12.72 -21.42 7.62
CA ASN A 67 -12.63 -21.51 6.18
C ASN A 67 -11.24 -20.99 5.81
N GLU A 68 -10.32 -21.89 5.51
CA GLU A 68 -9.04 -21.53 4.89
C GLU A 68 -9.36 -20.91 3.55
N VAL A 69 -9.41 -19.57 3.51
CA VAL A 69 -9.44 -18.81 2.27
C VAL A 69 -8.06 -19.02 1.65
N ALA A 70 -7.98 -19.98 0.72
CA ALA A 70 -6.79 -20.17 -0.07
C ALA A 70 -6.44 -18.84 -0.75
N THR A 71 -5.17 -18.43 -0.63
CA THR A 71 -4.63 -17.22 -1.24
C THR A 71 -3.45 -17.62 -2.11
N ASN A 72 -3.32 -16.99 -3.27
CA ASN A 72 -2.22 -17.20 -4.20
C ASN A 72 -1.57 -15.84 -4.47
N MET A 73 -0.80 -15.37 -3.49
CA MET A 73 -0.10 -14.09 -3.55
C MET A 73 1.05 -14.16 -4.56
N GLN A 74 0.97 -13.34 -5.60
CA GLN A 74 2.00 -13.25 -6.64
C GLN A 74 2.42 -11.80 -6.82
N SER A 75 3.73 -11.60 -7.01
CA SER A 75 4.29 -10.31 -7.43
C SER A 75 4.37 -10.32 -8.96
N VAL A 76 3.54 -9.52 -9.61
CA VAL A 76 3.51 -9.40 -11.07
C VAL A 76 4.21 -8.11 -11.48
N VAL A 77 5.18 -8.20 -12.38
CA VAL A 77 5.78 -7.04 -13.06
C VAL A 77 4.78 -6.58 -14.14
N LEU A 78 4.46 -5.30 -14.13
CA LEU A 78 3.55 -4.66 -15.08
C LEU A 78 4.31 -3.88 -16.14
N GLU A 79 5.45 -3.31 -15.77
CA GLU A 79 6.35 -2.57 -16.64
C GLU A 79 7.77 -2.65 -16.08
N SER A 80 8.73 -2.98 -16.93
CA SER A 80 10.15 -3.09 -16.60
C SER A 80 11.03 -2.12 -17.37
N PHE A 81 10.54 -1.46 -18.43
CA PHE A 81 11.30 -0.55 -19.31
C PHE A 81 12.50 -1.16 -20.07
N ASP A 82 12.93 -2.36 -19.68
CA ASP A 82 13.78 -3.28 -20.44
C ASP A 82 13.23 -3.52 -21.87
N ASP A 83 14.13 -3.72 -22.84
CA ASP A 83 13.83 -4.01 -24.26
C ASP A 83 12.84 -3.04 -24.95
N GLY A 84 12.80 -1.78 -24.49
CA GLY A 84 11.91 -0.73 -25.01
C GLY A 84 10.60 -0.58 -24.24
N GLY A 85 10.39 -1.36 -23.18
CA GLY A 85 9.22 -1.30 -22.31
C GLY A 85 7.99 -2.05 -22.82
N THR A 86 7.07 -2.33 -21.90
CA THR A 86 5.81 -3.04 -22.17
C THR A 86 4.73 -2.11 -22.74
N TYR A 87 4.76 -0.83 -22.35
CA TYR A 87 3.84 0.20 -22.81
C TYR A 87 4.60 1.39 -23.38
N ARG A 88 4.03 2.08 -24.38
CA ARG A 88 4.47 3.43 -24.74
C ARG A 88 4.09 4.40 -23.60
N TRP A 89 5.05 5.21 -23.15
CA TRP A 89 4.84 6.22 -22.10
C TRP A 89 5.02 7.63 -22.64
N ILE A 90 4.16 8.55 -22.20
CA ILE A 90 4.37 10.00 -22.35
C ILE A 90 4.54 10.64 -20.97
N VAL A 91 5.37 11.69 -20.90
CA VAL A 91 5.50 12.51 -19.70
C VAL A 91 4.97 13.92 -19.98
N ARG A 92 4.16 14.45 -19.06
CA ARG A 92 3.54 15.78 -19.17
C ARG A 92 3.70 16.55 -17.87
N GLY A 93 4.09 17.81 -17.94
CA GLY A 93 4.09 18.70 -16.78
C GLY A 93 2.89 19.62 -16.69
N ASN A 94 2.80 20.33 -15.57
CA ASN A 94 1.90 21.47 -15.43
C ASN A 94 2.40 22.68 -16.26
N ARG A 95 1.62 23.78 -16.29
CA ARG A 95 1.97 25.03 -16.99
C ARG A 95 3.30 25.68 -16.55
N PHE A 96 3.90 25.26 -15.44
CA PHE A 96 5.14 25.83 -14.91
C PHE A 96 6.36 24.96 -15.18
N LEU A 97 6.19 23.81 -15.84
CA LEU A 97 7.28 23.07 -16.45
C LEU A 97 8.07 24.02 -17.37
N ALA A 98 9.37 24.10 -17.15
CA ALA A 98 10.25 24.87 -18.02
C ALA A 98 10.50 24.06 -19.29
N VAL A 99 10.18 24.67 -20.43
CA VAL A 99 10.40 24.13 -21.78
C VAL A 99 11.17 25.21 -22.51
N GLU A 100 12.19 24.84 -23.29
CA GLU A 100 12.92 25.81 -24.12
C GLU A 100 11.97 26.45 -25.13
N ASP A 101 11.86 27.77 -25.10
CA ASP A 101 11.07 28.60 -26.02
C ASP A 101 11.96 29.43 -26.97
N GLY A 102 13.27 29.20 -26.95
CA GLY A 102 14.28 29.93 -27.73
C GLY A 102 14.65 31.31 -27.17
N GLU A 103 13.97 31.79 -26.13
CA GLU A 103 14.24 33.08 -25.46
C GLU A 103 14.75 32.87 -24.02
N SER A 104 14.39 31.76 -23.39
CA SER A 104 14.76 31.40 -22.02
C SER A 104 15.86 30.32 -21.94
N ASN A 105 17.03 30.72 -21.41
CA ASN A 105 18.13 29.80 -21.09
C ASN A 105 17.85 29.08 -19.76
N PHE A 106 17.09 27.99 -19.80
CA PHE A 106 16.99 27.07 -18.67
C PHE A 106 18.21 26.14 -18.60
N ALA A 107 18.62 25.74 -17.39
CA ALA A 107 19.80 24.87 -17.22
C ALA A 107 19.57 23.43 -17.71
N PHE A 108 18.30 23.02 -17.83
CA PHE A 108 17.89 21.70 -18.31
C PHE A 108 16.58 21.86 -19.11
N PRO A 109 16.57 21.58 -20.43
CA PRO A 109 15.33 21.44 -21.18
C PRO A 109 14.50 20.28 -20.61
N PHE A 110 13.17 20.36 -20.74
CA PHE A 110 12.32 19.22 -20.43
C PHE A 110 12.47 18.13 -21.50
N GLU A 111 12.89 16.95 -21.09
CA GLU A 111 13.05 15.78 -21.95
C GLU A 111 12.80 14.50 -21.14
N TYR A 112 12.23 13.50 -21.79
CA TYR A 112 12.04 12.17 -21.23
C TYR A 112 12.34 11.11 -22.28
N GLN A 113 12.96 10.02 -21.84
CA GLN A 113 13.32 8.90 -22.71
C GLN A 113 13.51 7.62 -21.89
N LEU A 114 13.51 6.48 -22.57
CA LEU A 114 14.08 5.27 -21.98
C LEU A 114 15.60 5.40 -21.96
N VAL A 115 16.20 5.17 -20.79
CA VAL A 115 17.63 5.28 -20.57
C VAL A 115 18.20 3.87 -20.42
N GLU A 116 18.86 3.43 -21.48
CA GLU A 116 19.50 2.11 -21.58
C GLU A 116 20.72 1.99 -20.65
N GLY A 117 21.03 0.77 -20.23
CA GLY A 117 22.25 0.44 -19.47
C GLY A 117 22.23 0.91 -18.00
N VAL A 118 21.07 1.30 -17.48
CA VAL A 118 20.86 1.74 -16.09
C VAL A 118 19.84 0.82 -15.41
N TRP A 119 20.05 0.46 -14.15
CA TRP A 119 19.09 -0.29 -13.34
C TRP A 119 19.35 -0.11 -11.82
N PRO A 120 18.38 -0.41 -10.94
CA PRO A 120 18.57 -0.55 -9.51
C PRO A 120 19.52 -1.71 -9.15
N ASN A 121 20.75 -1.39 -8.74
CA ASN A 121 21.77 -2.35 -8.29
C ASN A 121 21.25 -3.41 -7.29
N ALA A 122 20.25 -3.09 -6.47
CA ALA A 122 19.67 -3.98 -5.47
C ALA A 122 18.87 -5.16 -6.06
N MET A 123 18.51 -5.13 -7.35
CA MET A 123 17.84 -6.24 -8.03
C MET A 123 18.81 -7.20 -8.72
N GLY A 124 20.11 -6.85 -8.80
CA GLY A 124 21.04 -7.47 -9.73
C GLY A 124 20.91 -6.88 -11.13
N ARG A 125 21.64 -7.46 -12.10
CA ARG A 125 21.50 -7.11 -13.53
C ARG A 125 20.23 -7.81 -14.08
N PRO A 126 19.35 -7.10 -14.81
CA PRO A 126 18.23 -7.73 -15.53
C PRO A 126 18.70 -8.79 -16.54
N ASP A 127 17.88 -9.83 -16.74
CA ASP A 127 18.15 -10.93 -17.68
C ASP A 127 17.64 -10.58 -19.10
N THR A 128 18.21 -9.51 -19.65
CA THR A 128 17.90 -8.93 -20.96
C THR A 128 19.18 -8.40 -21.62
N ASP A 129 19.17 -8.33 -22.94
CA ASP A 129 20.21 -7.68 -23.74
C ASP A 129 20.19 -6.15 -23.55
N ASN A 130 19.01 -5.53 -23.41
CA ASN A 130 18.80 -4.07 -23.37
C ASN A 130 18.08 -3.63 -22.08
N PRO A 131 18.74 -3.68 -20.91
CA PRO A 131 18.14 -3.21 -19.66
C PRO A 131 17.92 -1.69 -19.71
N GLY A 132 16.78 -1.21 -19.21
CA GLY A 132 16.37 0.18 -19.36
C GLY A 132 15.51 0.72 -18.21
N VAL A 133 15.44 2.05 -18.08
CA VAL A 133 14.58 2.74 -17.11
C VAL A 133 13.91 3.95 -17.76
N LEU A 134 12.73 4.36 -17.30
CA LEU A 134 12.12 5.62 -17.74
C LEU A 134 12.79 6.80 -17.04
N GLY A 135 13.58 7.57 -17.77
CA GLY A 135 14.27 8.76 -17.30
C GLY A 135 13.59 10.06 -17.72
N VAL A 136 13.65 11.06 -16.85
CA VAL A 136 13.19 12.43 -17.12
C VAL A 136 14.23 13.43 -16.61
N GLN A 137 14.57 14.40 -17.45
CA GLN A 137 15.15 15.67 -17.01
C GLN A 137 14.09 16.78 -17.10
N ALA A 138 13.97 17.58 -16.05
CA ALA A 138 12.98 18.65 -15.99
C ALA A 138 13.44 19.77 -15.06
N SER A 139 12.96 20.99 -15.31
CA SER A 139 13.07 22.12 -14.40
C SER A 139 11.72 22.86 -14.32
N PHE A 140 11.54 23.75 -13.34
CA PHE A 140 10.30 24.51 -13.19
C PHE A 140 10.58 26.02 -13.24
N THR A 141 9.64 26.79 -13.75
CA THR A 141 9.75 28.26 -13.83
C THR A 141 9.50 28.96 -12.50
N ARG A 142 8.81 28.29 -11.56
CA ARG A 142 8.45 28.85 -10.25
C ARG A 142 8.18 27.78 -9.19
N ARG A 143 8.40 28.14 -7.92
CA ARG A 143 8.06 27.30 -6.76
C ARG A 143 6.55 27.13 -6.62
N GLY A 144 6.13 25.96 -6.14
CA GLY A 144 4.72 25.63 -5.91
C GLY A 144 4.46 24.14 -5.82
N TYR A 145 3.17 23.77 -5.88
CA TYR A 145 2.74 22.40 -6.18
C TYR A 145 2.79 22.19 -7.69
N ASN A 146 3.98 21.91 -8.20
CA ASN A 146 4.18 21.47 -9.56
C ASN A 146 4.10 19.95 -9.65
N TRP A 147 3.89 19.45 -10.86
CA TRP A 147 3.78 18.02 -11.11
C TRP A 147 4.31 17.62 -12.47
N LEU A 148 4.71 16.35 -12.55
CA LEU A 148 4.92 15.58 -13.77
C LEU A 148 4.01 14.35 -13.72
N GLU A 149 3.28 14.11 -14.80
CA GLU A 149 2.43 12.94 -15.01
C GLU A 149 3.08 12.00 -16.02
N PHE A 150 3.27 10.75 -15.61
CA PHE A 150 3.76 9.64 -16.42
C PHE A 150 2.53 8.83 -16.84
N ILE A 151 2.20 8.87 -18.12
CA ILE A 151 0.94 8.35 -18.64
C ILE A 151 1.25 7.23 -19.66
N PRO A 152 0.80 5.99 -19.42
CA PRO A 152 0.82 4.95 -20.43
C PRO A 152 -0.21 5.26 -21.52
N VAL A 153 0.15 5.01 -22.77
CA VAL A 153 -0.66 5.32 -23.95
C VAL A 153 -0.71 4.10 -24.88
N GLU A 154 -1.69 4.09 -25.79
CA GLU A 154 -1.68 3.15 -26.92
C GLU A 154 -0.44 3.34 -27.80
N ASP A 155 -0.03 2.33 -28.54
CA ASP A 155 1.14 2.43 -29.43
C ASP A 155 0.87 3.36 -30.63
N GLU A 156 -0.36 3.35 -31.12
CA GLU A 156 -0.86 4.25 -32.17
C GLU A 156 -1.47 5.53 -31.57
N ASP A 157 -1.27 6.66 -32.25
CA ASP A 157 -1.94 7.92 -31.94
C ASP A 157 -3.36 7.96 -32.56
N ASP A 158 -4.21 8.88 -32.11
CA ASP A 158 -5.54 9.07 -32.69
C ASP A 158 -5.49 9.61 -34.13
N ALA A 159 -6.64 9.65 -34.80
CA ALA A 159 -6.77 10.15 -36.18
C ALA A 159 -6.31 11.63 -36.37
N ASN A 160 -6.08 12.36 -35.28
CA ASN A 160 -5.60 13.73 -35.25
C ASN A 160 -4.12 13.83 -34.80
N GLY A 161 -3.43 12.70 -34.56
CA GLY A 161 -2.04 12.63 -34.11
C GLY A 161 -1.85 12.88 -32.61
N ASN A 162 -2.87 12.69 -31.77
CA ASN A 162 -2.73 12.82 -30.31
C ASN A 162 -2.56 11.44 -29.65
N PRO A 163 -1.68 11.32 -28.63
CA PRO A 163 -1.52 10.08 -27.90
C PRO A 163 -2.75 9.76 -27.05
N VAL A 164 -3.26 8.52 -27.17
CA VAL A 164 -4.46 8.03 -26.48
C VAL A 164 -4.07 7.38 -25.15
N PRO A 165 -4.50 7.90 -23.98
CA PRO A 165 -4.18 7.32 -22.68
C PRO A 165 -4.80 5.92 -22.49
N ARG A 166 -3.95 4.94 -22.16
CA ARG A 166 -4.33 3.54 -21.91
C ARG A 166 -4.05 3.20 -20.45
N GLY A 167 -5.05 2.70 -19.73
CA GLY A 167 -4.82 2.21 -18.36
C GLY A 167 -4.12 0.84 -18.36
N ILE A 168 -3.16 0.65 -17.46
CA ILE A 168 -2.48 -0.64 -17.26
C ILE A 168 -3.36 -1.50 -16.34
N PRO A 169 -3.94 -2.61 -16.82
CA PRO A 169 -4.84 -3.44 -16.03
C PRO A 169 -4.09 -4.19 -14.92
N LEU A 170 -4.59 -4.10 -13.68
CA LEU A 170 -4.05 -4.85 -12.54
C LEU A 170 -4.66 -6.26 -12.51
N PRO A 171 -3.83 -7.33 -12.57
CA PRO A 171 -4.31 -8.70 -12.49
C PRO A 171 -4.79 -9.08 -11.09
N GLY A 172 -5.68 -10.07 -11.00
CA GLY A 172 -6.13 -10.68 -9.74
C GLY A 172 -6.89 -9.73 -8.80
N ARG A 173 -6.60 -9.82 -7.50
CA ARG A 173 -7.06 -8.89 -6.46
C ARG A 173 -5.85 -8.14 -5.90
N PRO A 174 -5.53 -6.94 -6.41
CA PRO A 174 -4.30 -6.26 -6.02
C PRO A 174 -4.38 -5.73 -4.58
N GLU A 175 -3.29 -5.93 -3.84
CA GLU A 175 -3.15 -5.54 -2.43
C GLU A 175 -2.16 -4.38 -2.24
N ARG A 176 -1.08 -4.36 -3.01
CA ARG A 176 0.01 -3.39 -2.89
C ARG A 176 0.61 -3.13 -4.27
N ILE A 177 0.90 -1.88 -4.56
CA ILE A 177 1.70 -1.48 -5.73
C ILE A 177 3.08 -1.08 -5.21
N ASP A 178 4.11 -1.46 -5.94
CA ASP A 178 5.47 -1.01 -5.68
C ASP A 178 6.24 -0.73 -6.97
N LEU A 179 7.16 0.21 -6.93
CA LEU A 179 8.03 0.58 -8.04
C LEU A 179 9.39 1.02 -7.53
N TRP A 180 10.41 1.01 -8.37
CA TRP A 180 11.71 1.60 -8.06
C TRP A 180 11.76 3.04 -8.54
N ALA A 181 12.21 3.92 -7.67
CA ALA A 181 12.43 5.32 -7.97
C ALA A 181 13.86 5.71 -7.60
N TRP A 182 14.51 6.48 -8.45
CA TRP A 182 15.79 7.11 -8.14
C TRP A 182 15.55 8.50 -7.56
N GLY A 183 16.08 8.73 -6.36
CA GLY A 183 16.01 9.99 -5.66
C GLY A 183 17.32 10.78 -5.76
N SER A 184 17.19 12.08 -6.00
CA SER A 184 18.24 13.11 -5.93
C SER A 184 18.16 13.96 -4.65
N ASN A 185 17.43 13.47 -3.64
CA ASN A 185 17.19 14.12 -2.34
C ASN A 185 16.33 15.41 -2.36
N TYR A 186 15.60 15.68 -3.44
CA TYR A 186 14.57 16.74 -3.46
C TYR A 186 13.35 16.36 -2.61
N ALA A 187 12.68 17.34 -2.00
CA ALA A 187 11.45 17.16 -1.25
C ALA A 187 10.22 16.98 -2.17
N TYR A 188 10.28 16.01 -3.07
CA TYR A 188 9.19 15.58 -3.94
C TYR A 188 8.49 14.33 -3.37
N TYR A 189 7.34 13.95 -3.92
CA TYR A 189 6.66 12.70 -3.59
C TYR A 189 5.97 12.09 -4.80
N LEU A 190 5.81 10.76 -4.79
CA LEU A 190 5.11 10.02 -5.83
C LEU A 190 3.70 9.59 -5.39
N GLU A 191 2.81 9.58 -6.36
CA GLU A 191 1.42 9.11 -6.26
C GLU A 191 1.09 8.26 -7.49
N VAL A 192 0.30 7.21 -7.32
CA VAL A 192 -0.27 6.44 -8.44
C VAL A 192 -1.78 6.66 -8.46
N GLN A 193 -2.33 6.90 -9.65
CA GLN A 193 -3.77 7.02 -9.86
C GLN A 193 -4.34 5.70 -10.37
N LEU A 194 -5.35 5.20 -9.66
CA LEU A 194 -6.02 3.94 -9.95
C LEU A 194 -7.47 4.24 -10.36
N ARG A 195 -7.87 3.85 -11.56
CA ARG A 195 -9.28 3.90 -11.96
C ARG A 195 -9.94 2.58 -11.61
N ASP A 196 -11.13 2.66 -11.01
CA ASP A 196 -11.97 1.51 -10.75
C ASP A 196 -12.91 1.22 -11.92
N HIS A 197 -13.57 0.05 -11.87
CA HIS A 197 -14.53 -0.39 -12.89
C HIS A 197 -15.79 0.48 -13.01
N ARG A 198 -15.94 1.53 -12.20
CA ARG A 198 -17.02 2.53 -12.26
C ARG A 198 -16.53 3.81 -12.93
N GLY A 199 -15.27 3.87 -13.35
CA GLY A 199 -14.61 5.04 -13.89
C GLY A 199 -14.09 6.02 -12.83
N ILE A 200 -14.18 5.69 -11.53
CA ILE A 200 -13.75 6.59 -10.45
C ILE A 200 -12.24 6.44 -10.28
N VAL A 201 -11.52 7.58 -10.30
CA VAL A 201 -10.07 7.62 -10.06
C VAL A 201 -9.80 7.83 -8.57
N HIS A 202 -8.90 7.01 -8.03
CA HIS A 202 -8.45 7.01 -6.64
C HIS A 202 -6.95 7.26 -6.60
N ASN A 203 -6.52 8.16 -5.72
CA ASN A 203 -5.12 8.59 -5.62
C ASN A 203 -4.43 7.87 -4.46
N VAL A 204 -3.33 7.16 -4.74
CA VAL A 204 -2.59 6.37 -3.75
C VAL A 204 -1.14 6.86 -3.67
N ARG A 205 -0.75 7.47 -2.54
CA ARG A 205 0.60 8.00 -2.33
C ARG A 205 1.60 6.86 -2.10
N LEU A 206 2.67 6.82 -2.91
CA LEU A 206 3.72 5.81 -2.88
C LEU A 206 4.82 6.13 -1.85
N GLY A 207 5.22 7.40 -1.73
CA GLY A 207 6.26 7.82 -0.79
C GLY A 207 6.93 9.13 -1.19
N ASP A 208 7.90 9.55 -0.38
CA ASP A 208 8.69 10.77 -0.58
C ASP A 208 10.04 10.45 -1.24
N LEU A 209 10.54 11.37 -2.08
CA LEU A 209 11.79 11.25 -2.84
C LEU A 209 13.00 11.93 -2.17
N ASN A 210 12.90 12.24 -0.88
CA ASN A 210 13.96 12.82 -0.05
C ASN A 210 15.00 11.76 0.38
N PHE A 211 15.60 11.12 -0.62
CA PHE A 211 16.71 10.17 -0.49
C PHE A 211 17.63 10.24 -1.69
N GLY A 212 18.87 9.76 -1.54
CA GLY A 212 19.82 9.59 -2.64
C GLY A 212 19.83 8.16 -3.17
N GLY A 213 19.87 8.00 -4.50
CA GLY A 213 19.99 6.70 -5.16
C GLY A 213 18.66 5.97 -5.34
N TRP A 214 18.73 4.68 -5.67
CA TRP A 214 17.54 3.84 -5.91
C TRP A 214 16.85 3.39 -4.62
N ARG A 215 15.51 3.44 -4.60
CA ARG A 215 14.69 2.86 -3.53
C ARG A 215 13.38 2.31 -4.08
N ASN A 216 12.96 1.15 -3.58
CA ASN A 216 11.61 0.64 -3.83
C ASN A 216 10.61 1.43 -2.96
N LEU A 217 9.63 2.06 -3.62
CA LEU A 217 8.51 2.75 -3.00
C LEU A 217 7.27 1.90 -3.17
N ALA A 218 6.53 1.68 -2.07
CA ALA A 218 5.43 0.74 -2.03
C ALA A 218 4.25 1.28 -1.23
N ALA A 219 3.04 1.17 -1.78
CA ALA A 219 1.81 1.57 -1.12
C ALA A 219 0.75 0.46 -1.17
N ARG A 220 0.11 0.22 -0.03
CA ARG A 220 -1.03 -0.69 0.08
C ARG A 220 -2.25 -0.03 -0.56
N ILE A 221 -2.95 -0.76 -1.43
CA ILE A 221 -4.22 -0.31 -2.02
C ILE A 221 -5.28 -0.26 -0.90
N PRO A 222 -5.91 0.90 -0.64
CA PRO A 222 -6.91 1.03 0.42
C PRO A 222 -8.14 0.13 0.21
N ASN A 223 -8.63 -0.47 1.30
CA ASN A 223 -9.77 -1.40 1.26
C ASN A 223 -11.11 -0.77 0.81
N ASN A 224 -11.21 0.56 0.82
CA ASN A 224 -12.39 1.31 0.34
C ASN A 224 -12.43 1.43 -1.19
N ILE A 225 -11.37 1.06 -1.91
CA ILE A 225 -11.38 0.98 -3.37
C ILE A 225 -12.05 -0.36 -3.78
N PRO A 226 -13.12 -0.35 -4.62
CA PRO A 226 -13.79 -1.57 -5.05
C PRO A 226 -12.87 -2.47 -5.90
N ARG A 227 -12.58 -3.68 -5.41
CA ARG A 227 -11.71 -4.68 -6.10
C ARG A 227 -12.45 -5.93 -6.59
N ALA A 228 -13.65 -6.19 -6.07
CA ALA A 228 -14.44 -7.36 -6.42
C ALA A 228 -15.93 -7.04 -6.29
N VAL A 229 -16.75 -7.71 -7.08
CA VAL A 229 -18.22 -7.65 -7.04
C VAL A 229 -18.80 -9.06 -6.86
N ARG A 230 -20.05 -9.14 -6.37
CA ARG A 230 -20.72 -10.43 -6.12
C ARG A 230 -21.19 -11.13 -7.40
N THR A 231 -21.44 -10.36 -8.47
CA THR A 231 -21.90 -10.87 -9.76
C THR A 231 -20.73 -11.38 -10.59
N VAL A 232 -20.92 -12.50 -11.29
CA VAL A 232 -19.92 -13.05 -12.22
C VAL A 232 -19.81 -12.16 -13.49
N PRO A 233 -18.61 -11.89 -14.04
CA PRO A 233 -17.29 -12.18 -13.48
C PRO A 233 -17.03 -11.36 -12.20
N GLN A 234 -16.62 -12.05 -11.13
CA GLN A 234 -16.47 -11.47 -9.79
C GLN A 234 -15.31 -10.47 -9.71
N ARG A 235 -14.32 -10.61 -10.60
CA ARG A 235 -13.18 -9.72 -10.72
C ARG A 235 -13.57 -8.48 -11.52
N ARG A 236 -13.15 -7.33 -11.02
CA ARG A 236 -13.31 -6.03 -11.68
C ARG A 236 -11.93 -5.39 -11.71
N THR A 237 -11.39 -5.26 -12.91
CA THR A 237 -10.05 -4.74 -13.15
C THR A 237 -9.94 -3.33 -12.57
N LEU A 238 -9.00 -3.15 -11.65
CA LEU A 238 -8.43 -1.82 -11.38
C LEU A 238 -7.37 -1.56 -12.44
N GLU A 239 -7.21 -0.31 -12.87
CA GLU A 239 -6.17 0.06 -13.83
C GLU A 239 -5.31 1.21 -13.30
N ILE A 240 -4.00 1.15 -13.51
CA ILE A 240 -3.12 2.30 -13.30
C ILE A 240 -3.32 3.25 -14.48
N THR A 241 -3.78 4.47 -14.22
CA THR A 241 -4.00 5.47 -15.27
C THR A 241 -2.81 6.39 -15.49
N LYS A 242 -2.06 6.68 -14.42
CA LYS A 242 -0.82 7.45 -14.45
C LYS A 242 -0.11 7.38 -13.10
N ILE A 243 1.20 7.63 -13.14
CA ILE A 243 1.99 7.97 -11.96
C ILE A 243 2.19 9.49 -11.97
N VAL A 244 2.17 10.12 -10.80
CA VAL A 244 2.32 11.57 -10.65
C VAL A 244 3.44 11.86 -9.66
N LEU A 245 4.47 12.55 -10.12
CA LEU A 245 5.50 13.15 -9.29
C LEU A 245 5.04 14.56 -8.92
N TRP A 246 5.03 14.86 -7.62
CA TRP A 246 4.62 16.15 -7.07
C TRP A 246 5.78 16.86 -6.39
N THR A 247 5.93 18.16 -6.65
CA THR A 247 6.87 19.02 -5.90
C THR A 247 6.21 19.61 -4.66
N ARG A 248 7.00 19.82 -3.60
CA ARG A 248 6.56 20.62 -2.44
C ARG A 248 6.79 22.12 -2.69
N PRO A 249 5.93 23.02 -2.19
CA PRO A 249 6.04 24.46 -2.48
C PRO A 249 7.32 25.15 -2.00
N ALA A 250 8.03 24.57 -1.04
CA ALA A 250 9.26 25.11 -0.50
C ALA A 250 10.53 24.65 -1.25
N GLU A 251 10.41 23.65 -2.12
CA GLU A 251 11.55 23.04 -2.82
C GLU A 251 12.16 23.98 -3.87
N SER A 252 13.41 23.73 -4.26
CA SER A 252 14.02 24.49 -5.34
C SER A 252 13.39 24.17 -6.70
N VAL A 253 13.60 25.09 -7.65
CA VAL A 253 13.13 24.99 -9.04
C VAL A 253 14.24 24.62 -10.03
N GLU A 254 15.43 24.36 -9.48
CA GLU A 254 16.58 23.83 -10.20
C GLU A 254 16.21 22.57 -11.00
N GLY A 255 16.92 22.34 -12.10
CA GLY A 255 16.69 21.15 -12.90
C GLY A 255 17.12 19.89 -12.16
N PHE A 256 16.30 18.85 -12.31
CA PHE A 256 16.46 17.57 -11.64
C PHE A 256 16.35 16.44 -12.66
N HIS A 257 17.02 15.34 -12.32
CA HIS A 257 16.84 14.06 -12.99
C HIS A 257 16.00 13.16 -12.09
N PHE A 258 15.10 12.42 -12.70
CA PHE A 258 14.28 11.40 -12.04
C PHE A 258 14.23 10.15 -12.92
N TYR A 259 14.33 8.99 -12.29
CA TYR A 259 14.26 7.69 -12.97
C TYR A 259 13.27 6.77 -12.27
N LEU A 260 12.47 6.08 -13.08
CA LEU A 260 11.43 5.13 -12.68
C LEU A 260 11.76 3.77 -13.29
N ASP A 261 11.60 2.72 -12.50
CA ASP A 261 11.83 1.35 -12.93
C ASP A 261 10.86 0.34 -12.26
N GLN A 262 10.66 -0.81 -12.90
CA GLN A 262 10.07 -2.04 -12.32
C GLN A 262 8.76 -1.79 -11.55
N ILE A 263 7.74 -1.33 -12.27
CA ILE A 263 6.38 -1.19 -11.75
C ILE A 263 5.81 -2.58 -11.51
N LYS A 264 5.47 -2.86 -10.25
CA LYS A 264 5.01 -4.16 -9.77
C LYS A 264 3.73 -4.04 -8.96
N VAL A 265 2.98 -5.13 -8.91
CA VAL A 265 1.82 -5.29 -8.04
C VAL A 265 1.89 -6.63 -7.30
N LEU A 266 1.72 -6.60 -5.99
CA LEU A 266 1.39 -7.79 -5.20
C LEU A 266 -0.12 -7.99 -5.27
N THR A 267 -0.54 -9.14 -5.78
CA THR A 267 -1.95 -9.45 -6.02
C THR A 267 -2.28 -10.89 -5.62
N ASP A 268 -3.49 -11.11 -5.08
CA ASP A 268 -4.04 -12.44 -4.90
C ASP A 268 -4.64 -12.94 -6.22
N MET A 269 -3.95 -13.89 -6.85
CA MET A 269 -4.36 -14.54 -8.08
C MET A 269 -5.35 -15.69 -7.86
N PHE A 270 -5.70 -16.03 -6.61
CA PHE A 270 -6.63 -17.13 -6.33
C PHE A 270 -8.04 -16.82 -6.86
N GLU A 271 -8.63 -17.80 -7.53
CA GLU A 271 -10.05 -17.87 -7.83
C GLU A 271 -10.62 -19.09 -7.11
N GLN A 272 -11.74 -18.90 -6.41
CA GLN A 272 -12.46 -20.04 -5.85
C GLN A 272 -13.16 -20.75 -7.02
N PRO A 273 -12.81 -22.01 -7.33
CA PRO A 273 -13.51 -22.75 -8.37
C PRO A 273 -14.97 -22.98 -7.95
N PHE A 274 -15.87 -22.86 -8.91
CA PHE A 274 -17.29 -23.16 -8.75
C PHE A 274 -17.79 -23.88 -10.01
N ASP A 275 -18.87 -24.65 -9.86
CA ASP A 275 -19.45 -25.38 -10.99
C ASP A 275 -19.93 -24.41 -12.09
N GLY A 276 -19.58 -24.71 -13.33
CA GLY A 276 -19.80 -23.80 -14.47
C GLY A 276 -18.87 -22.59 -14.54
N SER A 277 -17.70 -22.58 -13.86
CA SER A 277 -16.76 -21.44 -13.87
C SER A 277 -16.32 -20.98 -15.27
N GLY A 278 -16.30 -21.87 -16.28
CA GLY A 278 -16.03 -21.47 -17.67
C GLY A 278 -17.01 -20.40 -18.20
N LEU A 279 -18.27 -20.41 -17.75
CA LEU A 279 -19.27 -19.39 -18.09
C LEU A 279 -18.99 -18.01 -17.46
N ALA A 280 -17.95 -17.89 -16.63
CA ALA A 280 -17.47 -16.60 -16.12
C ALA A 280 -16.53 -15.89 -17.10
N ASP A 281 -15.88 -16.62 -17.99
CA ASP A 281 -14.92 -16.08 -18.95
C ASP A 281 -15.65 -15.47 -20.16
N PRO A 282 -15.53 -14.15 -20.42
CA PRO A 282 -16.10 -13.53 -21.60
C PRO A 282 -15.64 -14.17 -22.92
N ALA A 283 -14.41 -14.70 -23.00
CA ALA A 283 -13.91 -15.34 -24.20
C ALA A 283 -14.62 -16.68 -24.46
N PHE A 284 -14.73 -17.55 -23.46
CA PHE A 284 -15.49 -18.80 -23.54
C PHE A 284 -16.97 -18.58 -23.85
N VAL A 285 -17.58 -17.56 -23.23
CA VAL A 285 -18.97 -17.16 -23.55
C VAL A 285 -19.07 -16.66 -24.99
N GLN A 286 -18.11 -15.85 -25.47
CA GLN A 286 -18.11 -15.37 -26.85
C GLN A 286 -17.87 -16.48 -27.87
N GLU A 287 -17.07 -17.51 -27.56
CA GLU A 287 -16.93 -18.71 -28.39
C GLU A 287 -18.23 -19.52 -28.44
N THR A 288 -18.81 -19.81 -27.27
CA THR A 288 -20.01 -20.64 -27.10
C THR A 288 -21.27 -20.00 -27.73
N TRP A 289 -21.41 -18.67 -27.65
CA TRP A 289 -22.60 -17.95 -28.12
C TRP A 289 -22.37 -17.17 -29.43
N GLY A 290 -21.13 -16.85 -29.79
CA GLY A 290 -20.78 -16.05 -30.97
C GLY A 290 -20.72 -16.83 -32.29
N THR A 291 -20.72 -18.16 -32.25
CA THR A 291 -20.73 -19.05 -33.41
C THR A 291 -22.12 -19.22 -34.06
N GLN A 292 -23.03 -18.25 -33.90
CA GLN A 292 -24.31 -18.16 -34.62
C GLN A 292 -24.42 -16.97 -35.58
N GLN A 293 -23.34 -16.62 -36.29
CA GLN A 293 -23.45 -15.81 -37.50
C GLN A 293 -23.85 -16.67 -38.71
N ARG A 294 -25.17 -16.79 -38.88
CA ARG A 294 -25.93 -17.04 -40.13
C ARG A 294 -25.14 -17.56 -41.34
N GLN A 295 -25.42 -18.83 -41.68
CA GLN A 295 -25.54 -19.24 -43.10
C GLN A 295 -26.82 -18.64 -43.70
#